data_AF-A0A7C7QMU3-F1
#
_entry.id   AF-A0A7C7QMU3-F1
#
_cell.length_a   1.000
_cell.length_b   1.000
_cell.length_c   1.000
_cell.angle_alpha   90.00
_cell.angle_beta   90.00
_cell.angle_gamma   90.00
#
_symmetry.space_group_name_H-M   'P 1'
#
loop_
_entity.id
_entity.type
_entity.pdbx_description
1 polymer ?
#
loop_
_entity_poly.entity_id
_entity_poly.type
_entity_poly.pdbx_seq_one_letter_code
_entity_poly.pdbx_strand_id
1 'polypeptide(L)'
;MKVRDKILFIALILVDHLLGTNLVEKELARREAKVARYRARMTELERQLTRLEGLLEAINLRLCLLYLRERSLLSPEQWLSFDPNDPEEDRGLDLLIEHLVKPRLATVEMDKVEEGHYVYHLQPDWAAIRAFFAEQQADLEPGMEGWLSELEP
;
A
#
# COMPACT_ATOMS: atom_id res chain seq x y z
N MET A 1 1.38 -32.17 9.00
CA MET A 1 2.19 -33.37 8.68
C MET A 1 1.24 -34.56 8.61
N LYS A 2 1.11 -35.24 7.46
CA LYS A 2 0.14 -36.34 7.32
C LYS A 2 0.65 -37.58 8.08
N VAL A 3 -0.24 -38.43 8.58
CA VAL A 3 0.08 -39.64 9.36
C VAL A 3 1.09 -40.54 8.62
N ARG A 4 0.96 -40.63 7.29
CA ARG A 4 1.89 -41.33 6.40
C ARG A 4 3.34 -40.85 6.52
N ASP A 5 3.56 -39.55 6.66
CA ASP A 5 4.92 -38.97 6.73
C ASP A 5 5.59 -39.27 8.08
N LYS A 6 4.81 -39.41 9.15
CA LYS A 6 5.30 -39.83 10.47
C LYS A 6 5.76 -41.29 10.45
N ILE A 7 4.96 -42.18 9.86
CA ILE A 7 5.28 -43.61 9.77
C ILE A 7 6.55 -43.83 8.93
N LEU A 8 6.68 -43.12 7.80
CA LEU A 8 7.88 -43.15 6.97
C LEU A 8 9.12 -42.65 7.70
N PHE A 9 9.00 -41.59 8.51
CA PHE A 9 10.14 -41.03 9.25
C PHE A 9 10.61 -41.98 10.37
N ILE A 10 9.67 -42.62 11.08
CA ILE A 10 9.99 -43.64 12.10
C ILE A 10 10.68 -44.85 11.47
N ALA A 11 10.18 -45.32 10.31
CA ALA A 11 10.83 -46.40 9.58
C ALA A 11 12.25 -46.04 9.14
N LEU A 12 12.48 -44.79 8.72
CA LEU A 12 13.80 -44.28 8.34
C LEU A 12 14.78 -44.25 9.52
N ILE A 13 14.32 -43.86 10.71
CA ILE A 13 15.13 -43.87 11.95
C ILE A 13 15.56 -45.29 12.32
N LEU A 14 14.65 -46.27 12.21
CA LEU A 14 14.96 -47.67 12.46
C LEU A 14 16.01 -48.22 11.48
N VAL A 15 15.87 -47.87 10.20
CA VAL A 15 16.82 -48.26 9.13
C VAL A 15 18.19 -47.62 9.36
N ASP A 16 18.26 -46.34 9.72
CA ASP A 16 19.53 -45.65 10.03
C ASP A 16 20.26 -46.30 11.20
N HIS A 17 19.53 -46.66 12.26
CA HIS A 17 20.11 -47.29 13.44
C HIS A 17 20.61 -48.72 13.16
N LEU A 18 19.91 -49.46 12.30
CA LEU A 18 20.27 -50.83 11.91
C LEU A 18 21.43 -50.90 10.92
N LEU A 19 21.57 -49.90 10.04
CA LEU A 19 22.54 -49.90 8.94
C LEU A 19 23.70 -48.91 9.12
N GLY A 20 23.67 -48.08 10.18
CA GLY A 20 24.71 -47.09 10.47
C GLY A 20 24.81 -46.01 9.39
N THR A 21 23.70 -45.71 8.71
CA THR A 21 23.64 -44.68 7.67
C THR A 21 23.29 -43.31 8.28
N ASN A 22 23.53 -42.22 7.53
CA ASN A 22 23.11 -40.86 7.92
C ASN A 22 21.90 -40.39 7.07
N LEU A 23 20.94 -41.28 6.81
CA LEU A 23 19.79 -41.00 5.94
C LEU A 23 18.78 -40.06 6.61
N VAL A 24 18.59 -40.18 7.93
CA VAL A 24 17.69 -39.29 8.69
C VAL A 24 18.22 -37.87 8.69
N GLU A 25 19.52 -37.68 8.91
CA GLU A 25 20.17 -36.36 8.87
C GLU A 25 20.05 -35.71 7.50
N LYS A 26 20.26 -36.48 6.42
CA LYS A 26 20.10 -35.99 5.04
C LYS A 26 18.66 -35.58 4.74
N GLU A 27 17.67 -36.36 5.17
CA GLU A 27 16.26 -36.04 4.93
C GLU A 27 15.79 -34.86 5.80
N LEU A 28 16.30 -34.73 7.03
CA LEU A 28 16.07 -33.58 7.89
C LEU A 28 16.66 -32.31 7.26
N ALA A 29 17.93 -32.34 6.86
CA ALA A 29 18.58 -31.24 6.14
C ALA A 29 17.85 -30.87 4.84
N ARG A 30 17.33 -31.86 4.10
CA ARG A 30 16.55 -31.62 2.88
C ARG A 30 15.23 -30.92 3.17
N ARG A 31 14.54 -31.28 4.25
CA ARG A 31 13.29 -30.64 4.68
C ARG A 31 13.53 -29.25 5.23
N GLU A 32 14.56 -29.06 6.03
CA GLU A 32 14.98 -27.74 6.53
C GLU A 32 15.34 -26.81 5.38
N ALA A 33 16.13 -27.27 4.41
CA ALA A 33 16.45 -26.51 3.20
C ALA A 33 15.21 -26.19 2.35
N LYS A 34 14.16 -27.02 2.40
CA LYS A 34 12.89 -26.75 1.73
C LYS A 34 12.07 -25.68 2.47
N VAL A 35 12.01 -25.77 3.80
CA VAL A 35 11.36 -24.76 4.66
C VAL A 35 12.07 -23.41 4.55
N ALA A 36 13.40 -23.39 4.59
CA ALA A 36 14.19 -22.18 4.41
C ALA A 36 13.92 -21.51 3.05
N ARG A 37 13.85 -22.30 1.97
CA ARG A 37 13.48 -21.79 0.64
C ARG A 37 12.05 -21.23 0.60
N TYR A 38 11.08 -21.88 1.23
CA TYR A 38 9.72 -21.34 1.28
C TYR A 38 9.62 -20.07 2.11
N ARG A 39 10.33 -19.98 3.24
CA ARG A 39 10.42 -18.75 4.03
C ARG A 39 11.02 -17.61 3.20
N ALA A 40 12.16 -17.85 2.55
CA ALA A 40 12.79 -16.85 1.68
C ALA A 40 11.84 -16.36 0.57
N ARG A 41 11.07 -17.27 -0.05
CA ARG A 41 10.06 -16.91 -1.06
C ARG A 41 8.90 -16.11 -0.47
N MET A 42 8.43 -16.44 0.73
CA MET A 42 7.38 -15.65 1.39
C MET A 42 7.88 -14.25 1.70
N THR A 43 9.08 -14.10 2.25
CA THR A 43 9.65 -12.78 2.55
C THR A 43 9.87 -11.95 1.28
N GLU A 44 10.25 -12.60 0.17
CA GLU A 44 10.34 -11.94 -1.13
C GLU A 44 8.97 -11.48 -1.64
N LEU A 45 7.94 -12.31 -1.53
CA LEU A 45 6.57 -11.95 -1.91
C LEU A 45 6.01 -10.82 -1.05
N GLU A 46 6.26 -10.85 0.27
CA GLU A 46 5.88 -9.77 1.19
C GLU A 46 6.52 -8.46 0.78
N ARG A 47 7.82 -8.45 0.45
CA ARG A 47 8.50 -7.26 -0.07
C ARG A 47 7.88 -6.75 -1.36
N GLN A 48 7.53 -7.66 -2.28
CA GLN A 48 6.90 -7.29 -3.55
C GLN A 48 5.51 -6.69 -3.33
N LEU A 49 4.72 -7.24 -2.39
CA LEU A 49 3.42 -6.70 -2.03
C LEU A 49 3.54 -5.30 -1.43
N THR A 50 4.42 -5.10 -0.45
CA THR A 50 4.65 -3.77 0.13
C THR A 50 5.08 -2.76 -0.93
N ARG A 51 5.92 -3.17 -1.89
CA ARG A 51 6.32 -2.31 -3.00
C ARG A 51 5.15 -1.95 -3.92
N LEU A 52 4.28 -2.92 -4.24
CA LEU A 52 3.10 -2.69 -5.06
C LEU A 52 2.05 -1.82 -4.36
N GLU A 53 1.88 -1.98 -3.05
CA GLU A 53 1.02 -1.14 -2.23
C GLU A 53 1.50 0.31 -2.24
N GLY A 54 2.80 0.56 -2.04
CA GLY A 54 3.38 1.91 -2.14
C GLY A 54 3.22 2.53 -3.53
N LEU A 55 3.42 1.75 -4.60
CA LEU A 55 3.16 2.17 -5.98
C LEU A 55 1.70 2.60 -6.19
N LEU A 56 0.76 1.79 -5.70
CA LEU A 56 -0.66 2.04 -5.85
C LEU A 56 -1.09 3.30 -5.09
N GLU A 57 -0.56 3.50 -3.88
CA GLU A 57 -0.79 4.70 -3.08
C GLU A 57 -0.26 5.96 -3.78
N ALA A 58 0.95 5.90 -4.34
CA ALA A 58 1.52 7.00 -5.11
C ALA A 58 0.70 7.34 -6.37
N ILE A 59 0.16 6.33 -7.07
CA ILE A 59 -0.72 6.53 -8.23
C ILE A 59 -2.05 7.18 -7.80
N ASN A 60 -2.66 6.69 -6.72
CA ASN A 60 -3.92 7.24 -6.22
C ASN A 60 -3.75 8.70 -5.78
N LEU A 61 -2.66 9.02 -5.10
CA LEU A 61 -2.34 10.39 -4.72
C LEU A 61 -2.16 11.28 -5.96
N ARG A 62 -1.54 10.78 -7.03
CA ARG A 62 -1.43 11.51 -8.29
C ARG A 62 -2.78 11.77 -8.94
N LEU A 63 -3.66 10.76 -8.94
CA LEU A 63 -5.01 10.90 -9.46
C LEU A 63 -5.77 12.00 -8.70
N CYS A 64 -5.65 12.03 -7.37
CA CYS A 64 -6.23 13.08 -6.53
C CYS A 64 -5.75 14.47 -6.97
N LEU A 65 -4.43 14.65 -7.11
CA LEU A 65 -3.85 15.94 -7.51
C LEU A 65 -4.24 16.35 -8.95
N LEU A 66 -4.37 15.40 -9.88
CA LEU A 66 -4.89 15.67 -11.23
C LEU A 66 -6.34 16.13 -11.17
N TYR A 67 -7.17 15.46 -10.38
CA TYR A 67 -8.56 15.85 -10.18
C TYR A 67 -8.67 17.26 -9.59
N LEU A 68 -7.83 17.60 -8.60
CA LEU A 68 -7.74 18.96 -8.05
C LEU A 68 -7.28 19.98 -9.12
N ARG A 69 -6.32 19.61 -9.97
CA ARG A 69 -5.86 20.45 -11.09
C ARG A 69 -6.97 20.71 -12.11
N GLU A 70 -7.68 19.67 -12.52
CA GLU A 70 -8.72 19.76 -13.54
C GLU A 70 -9.83 20.72 -13.11
N ARG A 71 -10.18 20.72 -11.82
CA ARG A 71 -11.15 21.66 -11.27
C ARG A 71 -10.59 23.09 -11.09
N SER A 72 -9.35 23.36 -11.50
CA SER A 72 -8.63 24.64 -11.28
C SER A 72 -8.57 25.04 -9.80
N LEU A 73 -8.56 24.03 -8.93
CA LEU A 73 -8.66 24.18 -7.47
C LEU A 73 -7.29 24.19 -6.78
N LEU A 74 -6.22 24.43 -7.53
CA LEU A 74 -4.86 24.43 -6.99
C LEU A 74 -4.50 25.76 -6.31
N SER A 75 -5.45 26.48 -5.70
CA SER A 75 -5.11 27.67 -4.93
C SER A 75 -4.78 27.25 -3.49
N PRO A 76 -3.56 27.48 -2.99
CA PRO A 76 -3.12 26.98 -1.68
C PRO A 76 -3.82 27.70 -0.52
N GLU A 77 -4.43 28.84 -0.80
CA GLU A 77 -5.15 29.67 0.16
C GLU A 77 -6.67 29.42 0.15
N GLN A 78 -7.18 28.63 -0.79
CA GLN A 78 -8.63 28.48 -1.01
C GLN A 78 -9.10 27.09 -0.60
N TRP A 79 -10.08 27.07 0.30
CA TRP A 79 -10.79 25.85 0.68
C TRP A 79 -11.63 25.37 -0.50
N LEU A 80 -11.54 24.07 -0.77
CA LEU A 80 -12.19 23.43 -1.91
C LEU A 80 -13.55 22.91 -1.49
N SER A 81 -14.60 23.48 -2.06
CA SER A 81 -15.97 23.12 -1.72
C SER A 81 -16.48 21.96 -2.59
N PHE A 82 -17.12 20.99 -1.94
CA PHE A 82 -17.74 19.81 -2.54
C PHE A 82 -19.17 19.66 -2.04
N ASP A 83 -20.11 19.53 -2.96
CA ASP A 83 -21.52 19.25 -2.69
C ASP A 83 -21.82 17.77 -2.95
N PRO A 84 -22.11 16.95 -1.92
CA PRO A 84 -22.41 15.53 -2.08
C PRO A 84 -23.72 15.26 -2.83
N ASN A 85 -24.57 16.28 -3.03
CA ASN A 85 -25.77 16.13 -3.85
C ASN A 85 -25.45 16.08 -5.36
N ASP A 86 -24.25 16.48 -5.78
CA ASP A 86 -23.74 16.22 -7.13
C ASP A 86 -22.97 14.88 -7.14
N PRO A 87 -23.44 13.87 -7.90
CA PRO A 87 -22.81 12.55 -7.94
C PRO A 87 -21.34 12.55 -8.39
N GLU A 88 -20.91 13.51 -9.21
CA GLU A 88 -19.52 13.59 -9.65
C GLU A 88 -18.62 14.25 -8.58
N GLU A 89 -19.17 15.19 -7.80
CA GLU A 89 -18.47 15.77 -6.66
C GLU A 89 -18.40 14.81 -5.48
N ASP A 90 -19.46 14.03 -5.22
CA ASP A 90 -19.52 13.02 -4.16
C ASP A 90 -18.45 11.93 -4.37
N ARG A 91 -18.35 11.39 -5.60
CA ARG A 91 -17.30 10.42 -5.94
C ARG A 91 -15.89 11.01 -5.84
N GLY A 92 -15.72 12.25 -6.27
CA GLY A 92 -14.44 12.95 -6.16
C GLY A 92 -14.05 13.17 -4.70
N LEU A 93 -15.00 13.58 -3.87
CA LEU A 93 -14.82 13.79 -2.44
C LEU A 93 -14.44 12.49 -1.73
N ASP A 94 -15.12 11.38 -2.00
CA ASP A 94 -14.78 10.07 -1.44
C ASP A 94 -13.32 9.68 -1.75
N LEU A 95 -12.90 9.87 -3.00
CA LEU A 95 -11.54 9.59 -3.44
C LEU A 95 -10.51 10.47 -2.72
N LEU A 96 -10.79 11.76 -2.56
CA LEU A 96 -9.94 12.71 -1.84
C LEU A 96 -9.91 12.41 -0.33
N ILE A 97 -11.02 11.99 0.26
CA ILE A 97 -11.06 11.59 1.67
C ILE A 97 -10.19 10.35 1.90
N GLU A 98 -10.31 9.34 1.03
CA GLU A 98 -9.57 8.10 1.17
C GLU A 98 -8.05 8.32 1.08
N HIS A 99 -7.60 9.14 0.12
CA HIS A 99 -6.19 9.21 -0.25
C HIS A 99 -5.49 10.52 0.16
N LEU A 100 -6.22 11.54 0.58
CA LEU A 100 -5.64 12.77 1.15
C LEU A 100 -6.00 12.96 2.62
N VAL A 101 -7.26 12.82 3.00
CA VAL A 101 -7.68 13.16 4.38
C VAL A 101 -7.28 12.08 5.38
N LYS A 102 -7.58 10.79 5.10
CA LYS A 102 -7.20 9.69 6.00
C LYS A 102 -5.68 9.62 6.24
N PRO A 103 -4.82 9.79 5.22
CA PRO A 103 -3.37 9.83 5.42
C PRO A 103 -2.85 11.15 5.99
N ARG A 104 -3.73 12.12 6.31
CA ARG A 104 -3.41 13.45 6.87
C ARG A 104 -2.60 14.35 5.92
N LEU A 105 -2.84 14.20 4.63
CA LEU A 105 -2.30 15.05 3.55
C LEU A 105 -3.27 16.19 3.18
N ALA A 106 -4.49 16.17 3.72
CA ALA A 106 -5.47 17.24 3.62
C ALA A 106 -6.35 17.27 4.87
N THR A 107 -6.97 18.42 5.11
CA THR A 107 -8.02 18.61 6.12
C THR A 107 -9.36 18.74 5.43
N VAL A 108 -10.42 18.23 6.05
CA VAL A 108 -11.80 18.44 5.59
C VAL A 108 -12.62 19.04 6.73
N GLU A 109 -13.40 20.06 6.41
CA GLU A 109 -14.43 20.65 7.25
C GLU A 109 -15.80 20.41 6.60
N MET A 110 -16.84 20.34 7.42
CA MET A 110 -18.21 20.11 6.96
C MET A 110 -19.09 21.23 7.48
N ASP A 111 -19.70 21.95 6.55
CA ASP A 111 -20.63 23.03 6.85
C ASP A 111 -22.06 22.62 6.49
N LYS A 112 -22.98 22.87 7.42
CA LYS A 112 -24.41 22.67 7.19
C LYS A 112 -24.98 23.93 6.53
N VAL A 113 -25.35 23.84 5.26
CA VAL A 113 -25.90 24.97 4.50
C VAL A 113 -27.41 25.06 4.68
N GLU A 114 -28.11 23.93 4.57
CA GLU A 114 -29.56 23.83 4.79
C GLU A 114 -29.92 22.54 5.55
N GLU A 115 -31.19 22.39 5.92
CA GLU A 115 -31.65 21.19 6.60
C GLU A 115 -31.62 19.97 5.66
N GLY A 116 -30.64 19.09 5.88
CA GLY A 116 -30.38 17.93 5.01
C GLY A 116 -29.34 18.19 3.92
N HIS A 117 -28.74 19.39 3.85
CA HIS A 117 -27.71 19.75 2.88
C HIS A 117 -26.42 20.16 3.59
N TYR A 118 -25.33 19.45 3.27
CA TYR A 118 -23.99 19.69 3.79
C TYR A 118 -23.04 19.97 2.63
N VAL A 119 -22.10 20.88 2.83
CA VAL A 119 -20.98 21.14 1.91
C VAL A 119 -19.69 20.80 2.65
N TYR A 120 -18.78 20.14 1.94
CA TYR A 120 -17.48 19.77 2.47
C TYR A 120 -16.42 20.71 1.93
N HIS A 121 -15.59 21.24 2.81
CA HIS A 121 -14.49 22.13 2.49
C HIS A 121 -13.17 21.39 2.72
N LEU A 122 -12.39 21.16 1.67
CA LEU A 122 -11.12 20.45 1.73
C LEU A 122 -9.96 21.43 1.55
N GLN A 123 -8.95 21.33 2.41
CA GLN A 123 -7.71 22.09 2.31
C GLN A 123 -6.51 21.12 2.19
N PRO A 124 -5.82 21.07 1.04
CA PRO A 124 -4.61 20.25 0.89
C PRO A 124 -3.45 20.78 1.73
N ASP A 125 -2.72 19.90 2.42
CA ASP A 125 -1.44 20.21 3.04
C ASP A 125 -0.30 19.92 2.05
N TRP A 126 0.07 20.94 1.28
CA TRP A 126 1.13 20.83 0.28
C TRP A 126 2.49 20.43 0.87
N ALA A 127 2.78 20.76 2.13
CA ALA A 127 4.03 20.38 2.76
C ALA A 127 4.04 18.88 3.08
N ALA A 128 2.94 18.35 3.63
CA ALA A 128 2.78 16.93 3.88
C ALA A 128 2.76 16.11 2.58
N ILE A 129 2.07 16.59 1.54
CA ILE A 129 2.03 15.96 0.21
C ILE A 129 3.44 15.85 -0.39
N ARG A 130 4.24 16.93 -0.33
CA ARG A 130 5.64 16.88 -0.80
C ARG A 130 6.49 15.90 -0.01
N ALA A 131 6.37 15.89 1.32
CA ALA A 131 7.11 14.96 2.16
C ALA A 131 6.77 13.50 1.83
N PHE A 132 5.48 13.19 1.66
CA PHE A 132 5.01 11.87 1.26
C PHE A 132 5.62 11.42 -0.08
N PHE A 133 5.62 12.30 -1.09
CA PHE A 133 6.24 11.96 -2.38
C PHE A 133 7.76 11.83 -2.29
N ALA A 134 8.44 12.62 -1.46
CA ALA A 134 9.88 12.50 -1.28
C ALA A 134 10.26 11.16 -0.63
N GLU A 135 9.47 10.70 0.36
CA GLU A 135 9.65 9.39 0.98
C GLU A 135 9.37 8.24 0.00
N GLN A 136 8.31 8.35 -0.81
CA GLN A 136 7.97 7.34 -1.83
C GLN A 136 8.91 7.35 -3.04
N GLN A 137 9.48 8.51 -3.42
CA GLN A 137 10.44 8.63 -4.52
C GLN A 137 11.77 7.96 -4.22
N ALA A 138 12.15 7.82 -2.94
CA ALA A 138 13.33 7.05 -2.58
C ALA A 138 13.25 5.57 -3.06
N ASP A 139 12.03 5.06 -3.27
CA ASP A 139 11.76 3.69 -3.71
C ASP A 139 11.21 3.58 -5.16
N LEU A 140 10.94 4.70 -5.83
CA LEU A 140 10.26 4.75 -7.13
C LEU A 140 11.06 5.46 -8.23
N GLU A 141 10.91 4.99 -9.48
CA GLU A 141 11.73 5.34 -10.65
C GLU A 141 11.89 6.86 -10.93
N PRO A 142 13.00 7.28 -11.59
CA PRO A 142 13.43 8.68 -11.74
C PRO A 142 12.47 9.61 -12.50
N GLY A 143 11.45 9.08 -13.18
CA GLY A 143 10.45 9.88 -13.91
C GLY A 143 9.45 10.63 -13.02
N MET A 144 9.57 10.50 -11.69
CA MET A 144 8.59 11.02 -10.72
C MET A 144 8.89 12.45 -10.25
N GLU A 145 10.12 12.94 -10.39
CA GLU A 145 10.65 14.14 -9.72
C GLU A 145 10.07 15.45 -10.28
N GLY A 146 9.81 15.55 -11.59
CA GLY A 146 9.41 16.81 -12.24
C GLY A 146 7.92 17.14 -12.20
N TRP A 147 7.06 16.20 -11.79
CA TRP A 147 5.62 16.33 -12.00
C TRP A 147 4.91 17.17 -10.93
N LEU A 148 5.38 17.14 -9.67
CA LEU A 148 4.80 17.97 -8.60
C LEU A 148 5.00 19.46 -8.86
N SER A 149 6.18 19.84 -9.36
CA SER A 149 6.48 21.23 -9.74
C SER A 149 5.60 21.78 -10.85
N GLU A 150 4.94 20.93 -11.65
CA GLU A 150 3.99 21.35 -12.70
C GLU A 150 2.56 21.52 -12.19
N LEU A 151 2.29 21.08 -10.96
CA LEU A 151 0.99 21.08 -10.31
C LEU A 151 0.89 22.04 -9.13
N GLU A 152 2.02 22.55 -8.67
CA GLU A 152 2.02 23.63 -7.69
C GLU A 152 1.55 24.94 -8.36
N PRO A 153 0.75 25.76 -7.64
CA PRO A 153 0.41 27.12 -8.04
C PRO A 153 1.61 28.07 -8.08
#